data_AF-A0A410S4G7-F1
#
_entry.id   AF-A0A410S4G7-F1
#
_cell.length_a   1.000
_cell.length_b   1.000
_cell.length_c   1.000
_cell.angle_alpha   90.00
_cell.angle_beta   90.00
_cell.angle_gamma   90.00
#
_symmetry.space_group_name_H-M   'P 1'
#
loop_
_entity.id
_entity.type
_entity.pdbx_description
1 polymer ?
#
loop_
_entity_poly.entity_id
_entity_poly.type
_entity_poly.pdbx_seq_one_letter_code
_entity_poly.pdbx_strand_id
1 'polypeptide(L)'
;MKAINVGRGWMRALAMMALLWGVVVAAQAAPPSYTLTMTTEPLTGAAYDTVVASVVEAGTLRAPSPVPMTLNILDEHDVVLATVTGYVSTSSPLRVRARAPSSGPLRAQVILPPGTQKLAAGVLAIEREGREEPPDPQSTWCEMIFNAIDPMTGMPEPVTVMTGCKTTAEQ
;
A
#
# COMPACT_ATOMS: atom_id res chain seq x y z
N MET A 1 -65.74 -41.99 30.01
CA MET A 1 -64.43 -42.21 29.36
C MET A 1 -64.02 -40.93 28.65
N LYS A 2 -62.73 -40.55 28.75
CA LYS A 2 -62.20 -39.19 28.56
C LYS A 2 -61.62 -39.04 27.14
N ALA A 3 -62.04 -38.01 26.40
CA ALA A 3 -61.42 -37.63 25.12
C ALA A 3 -60.12 -36.84 25.39
N ILE A 4 -59.04 -37.25 24.74
CA ILE A 4 -57.70 -36.69 24.90
C ILE A 4 -57.48 -35.70 23.74
N ASN A 5 -57.37 -34.40 24.07
CA ASN A 5 -57.06 -33.34 23.11
C ASN A 5 -55.57 -33.41 22.71
N VAL A 6 -55.29 -34.01 21.55
CA VAL A 6 -53.99 -33.95 20.87
C VAL A 6 -54.08 -32.84 19.84
N GLY A 7 -53.62 -31.62 20.15
CA GLY A 7 -53.79 -30.54 19.16
C GLY A 7 -53.08 -29.22 19.37
N ARG A 8 -52.13 -29.09 20.30
CA ARG A 8 -51.55 -27.76 20.61
C ARG A 8 -50.03 -27.67 20.67
N GLY A 9 -49.31 -28.80 20.57
CA GLY A 9 -47.84 -28.83 20.63
C GLY A 9 -47.14 -28.62 19.28
N TRP A 10 -47.76 -29.03 18.18
CA TRP A 10 -47.07 -29.19 16.89
C TRP A 10 -46.89 -27.87 16.12
N MET A 11 -47.83 -26.92 16.20
CA MET A 11 -47.68 -25.62 15.53
C MET A 11 -46.53 -24.76 16.09
N ARG A 12 -46.17 -24.93 17.38
CA ARG A 12 -45.08 -24.16 17.99
C ARG A 12 -43.70 -24.66 17.60
N ALA A 13 -43.56 -25.96 17.34
CA ALA A 13 -42.29 -26.56 16.92
C ALA A 13 -41.88 -26.11 15.50
N LEU A 14 -42.85 -25.99 14.58
CA LEU A 14 -42.59 -25.56 13.21
C LEU A 14 -42.20 -24.07 13.11
N ALA A 15 -42.77 -23.21 13.96
CA ALA A 15 -42.44 -21.78 13.99
C ALA A 15 -41.00 -21.51 14.49
N MET A 16 -40.48 -22.33 15.41
CA MET A 16 -39.08 -22.22 15.86
C MET A 16 -38.08 -22.72 14.81
N MET A 17 -38.42 -23.76 14.04
CA MET A 17 -37.56 -24.26 12.95
C MET A 17 -37.42 -23.26 11.80
N ALA A 18 -38.45 -22.46 11.50
CA ALA A 18 -38.39 -21.46 10.44
C ALA A 18 -37.47 -20.26 10.77
N LEU A 19 -37.32 -19.91 12.05
CA LEU A 19 -36.42 -18.82 12.49
C LEU A 19 -34.93 -19.20 12.48
N LEU A 20 -34.62 -20.50 12.44
CA LEU A 20 -33.23 -21.00 12.45
C LEU A 20 -32.59 -21.07 11.06
N TRP A 21 -33.37 -20.88 9.99
CA TRP A 21 -32.89 -20.98 8.59
C TRP A 21 -32.63 -19.62 7.93
N GLY A 22 -32.87 -18.52 8.65
CA GLY A 22 -32.91 -17.17 8.08
C GLY A 22 -31.70 -16.30 8.36
N VAL A 23 -30.47 -16.81 8.35
CA VAL A 23 -29.28 -15.96 8.28
C VAL A 23 -28.23 -16.61 7.38
N VAL A 24 -28.54 -16.70 6.09
CA VAL A 24 -27.45 -16.74 5.10
C VAL A 24 -26.88 -15.33 5.10
N VAL A 25 -25.86 -15.10 5.94
CA VAL A 25 -25.00 -13.94 5.78
C VAL A 25 -24.46 -14.07 4.37
N ALA A 26 -24.96 -13.23 3.45
CA ALA A 26 -24.24 -12.97 2.22
C ALA A 26 -22.87 -12.48 2.68
N ALA A 27 -21.88 -13.37 2.67
CA ALA A 27 -20.49 -13.00 2.83
C ALA A 27 -20.20 -12.12 1.63
N GLN A 28 -20.42 -10.82 1.80
CA GLN A 28 -19.99 -9.79 0.88
C GLN A 28 -18.50 -10.08 0.70
N ALA A 29 -18.08 -10.45 -0.51
CA ALA A 29 -16.68 -10.63 -0.80
C ALA A 29 -16.00 -9.34 -0.36
N ALA A 30 -15.22 -9.40 0.72
CA ALA A 30 -14.48 -8.24 1.18
C ALA A 30 -13.63 -7.79 0.00
N PRO A 31 -13.65 -6.49 -0.36
CA PRO A 31 -12.80 -6.01 -1.43
C PRO A 31 -11.37 -6.47 -1.13
N PRO A 32 -10.65 -7.03 -2.11
CA PRO A 32 -9.36 -7.68 -1.88
C PRO A 32 -8.44 -6.70 -1.16
N SER A 33 -8.09 -7.05 0.07
CA SER A 33 -7.30 -6.20 0.96
C SER A 33 -5.81 -6.44 0.69
N TYR A 34 -5.36 -6.18 -0.54
CA TYR A 34 -3.94 -6.29 -0.84
C TYR A 34 -3.24 -5.02 -0.36
N THR A 35 -2.24 -5.20 0.50
CA THR A 35 -1.24 -4.18 0.77
C THR A 35 -0.28 -4.19 -0.41
N LEU A 36 -0.07 -3.03 -1.04
CA LEU A 36 0.93 -2.89 -2.08
C LEU A 36 2.26 -2.51 -1.46
N THR A 37 3.32 -3.17 -1.88
CA THR A 37 4.68 -2.84 -1.47
C THR A 37 5.51 -2.62 -2.73
N MET A 38 6.22 -1.49 -2.79
CA MET A 38 7.17 -1.22 -3.87
C MET A 38 8.50 -0.80 -3.26
N THR A 39 9.58 -1.28 -3.85
CA THR A 39 10.94 -1.07 -3.36
C THR A 39 11.81 -0.60 -4.52
N THR A 40 12.69 0.38 -4.26
CA THR A 40 13.64 0.85 -5.27
C THR A 40 14.72 -0.18 -5.57
N GLU A 41 15.43 0.02 -6.68
CA GLU A 41 16.73 -0.61 -6.86
C GLU A 41 17.69 -0.20 -5.73
N PRO A 42 18.70 -1.04 -5.42
CA PRO A 42 19.69 -0.73 -4.40
C PRO A 42 20.57 0.47 -4.78
N LEU A 43 20.77 1.38 -3.82
CA LEU A 43 21.63 2.55 -3.93
C LEU A 43 22.84 2.43 -2.98
N THR A 44 24.02 2.21 -3.56
CA THR A 44 25.30 2.20 -2.84
C THR A 44 25.80 3.62 -2.59
N GLY A 45 26.80 3.78 -1.72
CA GLY A 45 27.38 5.09 -1.38
C GLY A 45 28.39 4.95 -0.24
N ALA A 46 28.73 6.04 0.43
CA ALA A 46 29.68 6.02 1.55
C ALA A 46 28.98 5.85 2.90
N ALA A 47 29.71 5.28 3.87
CA ALA A 47 29.22 5.22 5.24
C ALA A 47 28.99 6.63 5.79
N TYR A 48 27.95 6.78 6.59
CA TYR A 48 27.52 8.03 7.22
C TYR A 48 26.99 9.11 6.27
N ASP A 49 26.76 8.81 5.00
CA ASP A 49 25.99 9.66 4.09
C ASP A 49 24.59 9.93 4.67
N THR A 50 24.04 11.08 4.30
CA THR A 50 22.62 11.37 4.56
C THR A 50 21.80 10.70 3.47
N VAL A 51 20.83 9.90 3.88
CA VAL A 51 19.97 9.15 2.97
C VAL A 51 18.58 9.73 3.10
N VAL A 52 17.99 10.11 1.97
CA VAL A 52 16.62 10.63 1.90
C VAL A 52 15.80 9.68 1.05
N ALA A 53 14.74 9.13 1.63
CA ALA A 53 13.70 8.48 0.85
C ALA A 53 12.53 9.44 0.72
N SER A 54 11.90 9.46 -0.46
CA SER A 54 10.73 10.28 -0.71
C SER A 54 9.70 9.60 -1.58
N VAL A 55 8.44 9.94 -1.35
CA VAL A 55 7.34 9.63 -2.26
C VAL A 55 6.68 10.93 -2.66
N VAL A 56 6.62 11.16 -3.96
CA VAL A 56 5.96 12.32 -4.58
C VAL A 56 4.82 11.84 -5.45
N GLU A 57 3.73 12.58 -5.47
CA GLU A 57 2.66 12.35 -6.44
C GLU A 57 3.11 12.82 -7.84
N ALA A 58 3.03 11.95 -8.85
CA ALA A 58 3.50 12.21 -10.21
C ALA A 58 2.37 12.23 -11.25
N GLY A 59 1.13 12.03 -10.80
CA GLY A 59 -0.09 12.19 -11.60
C GLY A 59 -1.10 13.06 -10.83
N THR A 60 -2.34 13.13 -11.31
CA THR A 60 -3.44 13.67 -10.51
C THR A 60 -4.05 12.56 -9.67
N LEU A 61 -4.26 12.78 -8.38
CA LEU A 61 -5.02 11.85 -7.56
C LEU A 61 -6.37 11.55 -8.25
N ARG A 62 -6.72 10.26 -8.33
CA ARG A 62 -8.03 9.81 -8.81
C ARG A 62 -9.16 10.37 -7.93
N ALA A 63 -8.85 10.77 -6.70
CA ALA A 63 -9.73 11.50 -5.81
C ALA A 63 -8.94 12.59 -5.06
N PRO A 64 -9.49 13.80 -4.82
CA PRO A 64 -8.77 14.93 -4.21
C PRO A 64 -8.35 14.72 -2.74
N SER A 65 -8.46 13.50 -2.21
CA SER A 65 -8.11 13.17 -0.83
C SER A 65 -6.70 12.60 -0.74
N PRO A 66 -5.86 13.09 0.18
CA PRO A 66 -4.53 12.54 0.44
C PRO A 66 -4.54 11.03 0.66
N VAL A 67 -3.48 10.35 0.25
CA VAL A 67 -3.40 8.89 0.34
C VAL A 67 -2.48 8.46 1.48
N PRO A 68 -2.95 7.64 2.44
CA PRO A 68 -2.11 7.15 3.52
C PRO A 68 -1.06 6.17 2.97
N MET A 69 0.17 6.29 3.46
CA MET A 69 1.30 5.44 3.09
C MET A 69 2.27 5.28 4.25
N THR A 70 3.07 4.22 4.20
CA THR A 70 4.28 4.09 5.02
C THR A 70 5.49 4.07 4.10
N LEU A 71 6.51 4.85 4.43
CA LEU A 71 7.77 4.95 3.70
C LEU A 71 8.92 4.52 4.61
N ASN A 72 9.74 3.60 4.13
CA ASN A 72 10.87 3.02 4.83
C ASN A 72 12.17 3.25 4.05
N ILE A 73 13.28 3.34 4.80
CA ILE A 73 14.64 3.11 4.28
C ILE A 73 15.08 1.74 4.79
N LEU A 74 15.47 0.87 3.87
CA LEU A 74 15.95 -0.49 4.15
C LEU A 74 17.44 -0.60 3.88
N ASP A 75 18.13 -1.41 4.68
CA ASP A 75 19.49 -1.86 4.36
C ASP A 75 19.49 -3.08 3.42
N GLU A 76 20.68 -3.62 3.15
CA GLU A 76 20.85 -4.75 2.25
C GLU A 76 20.13 -6.03 2.73
N HIS A 77 19.92 -6.17 4.05
CA HIS A 77 19.27 -7.30 4.72
C HIS A 77 17.79 -7.04 5.04
N ASP A 78 17.19 -6.02 4.41
CA ASP A 78 15.79 -5.61 4.64
C ASP A 78 15.51 -5.11 6.07
N VAL A 79 16.53 -4.68 6.81
CA VAL A 79 16.36 -4.03 8.12
C VAL A 79 15.92 -2.59 7.90
N VAL A 80 14.85 -2.18 8.60
CA VAL A 80 14.33 -0.81 8.55
C VAL A 80 15.24 0.12 9.34
N LEU A 81 15.93 1.02 8.63
CA LEU A 81 16.78 2.05 9.23
C LEU A 81 15.98 3.28 9.66
N ALA A 82 14.92 3.62 8.92
CA ALA A 82 13.99 4.67 9.28
C ALA A 82 12.63 4.42 8.63
N THR A 83 11.57 4.89 9.28
CA THR A 83 10.19 4.76 8.83
C THR A 83 9.39 6.02 9.10
N VAL A 84 8.45 6.35 8.22
CA VAL A 84 7.43 7.36 8.45
C VAL A 84 6.11 6.89 7.88
N THR A 85 5.02 7.10 8.62
CA THR A 85 3.66 6.90 8.14
C THR A 85 2.99 8.25 8.02
N GLY A 86 2.36 8.52 6.89
CA GLY A 86 1.72 9.81 6.64
C GLY A 86 0.82 9.76 5.42
N TYR A 87 0.43 10.94 4.95
CA TYR A 87 -0.40 11.08 3.77
C TYR A 87 0.40 11.79 2.67
N VAL A 88 0.23 11.34 1.43
CA VAL A 88 0.81 11.98 0.23
C VAL A 88 -0.28 12.70 -0.53
N SER A 89 0.03 13.91 -1.00
CA SER A 89 -0.79 14.70 -1.93
C SER A 89 0.10 15.51 -2.87
N THR A 90 -0.49 16.14 -3.88
CA THR A 90 0.20 16.94 -4.91
C THR A 90 1.12 18.02 -4.32
N SER A 91 0.74 18.59 -3.19
CA SER A 91 1.49 19.64 -2.48
C SER A 91 2.28 19.13 -1.27
N SER A 92 2.17 17.85 -0.91
CA SER A 92 2.74 17.31 0.31
C SER A 92 3.40 15.95 0.05
N PRO A 93 4.72 15.95 -0.28
CA PRO A 93 5.46 14.71 -0.40
C PRO A 93 5.72 14.10 0.98
N LEU A 94 5.78 12.78 1.04
CA LEU A 94 6.21 12.07 2.24
C LEU A 94 7.72 11.82 2.15
N ARG A 95 8.47 12.18 3.20
CA ARG A 95 9.93 12.06 3.23
C ARG A 95 10.39 11.49 4.56
N VAL A 96 11.42 10.66 4.53
CA VAL A 96 12.12 10.18 5.72
C VAL A 96 13.62 10.25 5.48
N ARG A 97 14.38 10.53 6.54
CA ARG A 97 15.83 10.69 6.48
C ARG A 97 16.50 9.76 7.48
N ALA A 98 17.63 9.19 7.08
CA ALA A 98 18.48 8.36 7.92
C ALA A 98 19.96 8.63 7.64
N ARG A 99 20.83 8.11 8.50
CA ARG A 99 22.27 8.07 8.24
C ARG A 99 22.66 6.65 7.85
N ALA A 100 23.39 6.52 6.75
CA ALA A 100 23.84 5.22 6.30
C ALA A 100 24.83 4.63 7.33
N PRO A 101 24.57 3.44 7.89
CA PRO A 101 25.48 2.82 8.85
C PRO A 101 26.76 2.29 8.19
N SER A 102 26.71 2.04 6.88
CA SER A 102 27.80 1.48 6.09
C SER A 102 27.78 2.01 4.65
N SER A 103 28.78 1.62 3.85
CA SER A 103 28.81 1.84 2.41
C SER A 103 27.93 0.85 1.62
N GLY A 104 27.19 -0.01 2.32
CA GLY A 104 26.31 -1.00 1.72
C GLY A 104 25.13 -0.37 0.95
N PRO A 105 24.46 -1.16 0.11
CA PRO A 105 23.30 -0.70 -0.63
C PRO A 105 22.12 -0.44 0.29
N LEU A 106 21.38 0.63 0.01
CA LEU A 106 20.13 0.97 0.68
C LEU A 106 18.98 1.01 -0.33
N ARG A 107 17.76 0.76 0.13
CA ARG A 107 16.55 0.81 -0.70
C ARG A 107 15.49 1.67 -0.03
N ALA A 108 14.71 2.41 -0.80
CA ALA A 108 13.46 2.96 -0.29
C ALA A 108 12.33 1.96 -0.55
N GLN A 109 11.42 1.84 0.41
CA GLN A 109 10.22 1.01 0.28
C GLN A 109 8.99 1.82 0.66
N VAL A 110 7.96 1.75 -0.17
CA VAL A 110 6.63 2.28 0.15
C VAL A 110 5.65 1.13 0.35
N ILE A 111 4.80 1.28 1.36
CA ILE A 111 3.72 0.36 1.70
C ILE A 111 2.42 1.15 1.64
N LEU A 112 1.53 0.75 0.73
CA LEU A 112 0.20 1.33 0.59
C LEU A 112 -0.82 0.38 1.24
N PRO A 113 -1.57 0.84 2.26
CA PRO A 113 -2.60 0.02 2.89
C PRO A 113 -3.75 -0.28 1.92
N PRO A 114 -4.58 -1.29 2.20
CA PRO A 114 -5.75 -1.62 1.39
C PRO A 114 -6.67 -0.41 1.15
N GLY A 115 -7.27 -0.32 -0.05
CA GLY A 115 -8.22 0.75 -0.39
C GLY A 115 -7.61 2.11 -0.76
N THR A 116 -6.28 2.17 -0.93
CA THR A 116 -5.54 3.39 -1.32
C THR A 116 -5.36 3.59 -2.82
N GLN A 117 -6.22 2.95 -3.62
CA GLN A 117 -6.30 3.01 -5.11
C GLN A 117 -6.60 4.43 -5.66
N LYS A 118 -6.47 5.46 -4.83
CA LYS A 118 -6.72 6.86 -5.12
C LYS A 118 -5.52 7.57 -5.77
N LEU A 119 -4.32 6.99 -5.76
CA LEU A 119 -3.25 7.50 -6.62
C LEU A 119 -3.47 7.05 -8.06
N ALA A 120 -3.32 7.97 -9.00
CA ALA A 120 -3.14 7.62 -10.41
C ALA A 120 -1.68 7.24 -10.68
N ALA A 121 -0.73 8.04 -10.16
CA ALA A 121 0.69 7.78 -10.26
C ALA A 121 1.50 8.44 -9.13
N GLY A 122 2.67 7.88 -8.85
CA GLY A 122 3.63 8.46 -7.90
C GLY A 122 5.06 8.01 -8.20
N VAL A 123 6.04 8.72 -7.65
CA VAL A 123 7.47 8.39 -7.77
C VAL A 123 8.00 8.12 -6.38
N LEU A 124 8.55 6.92 -6.18
CA LEU A 124 9.34 6.55 -5.02
C LEU A 124 10.81 6.79 -5.36
N ALA A 125 11.53 7.56 -4.57
CA ALA A 125 12.95 7.83 -4.78
C ALA A 125 13.76 7.61 -3.51
N ILE A 126 15.02 7.20 -3.69
CA ILE A 126 16.06 7.25 -2.66
C ILE A 126 17.26 8.01 -3.20
N GLU A 127 17.80 8.88 -2.35
CA GLU A 127 18.93 9.75 -2.64
C GLU A 127 19.98 9.59 -1.53
N ARG A 128 21.26 9.65 -1.91
CA ARG A 128 22.38 9.72 -0.98
C ARG A 128 23.16 11.01 -1.21
N GLU A 129 23.19 11.84 -0.17
CA GLU A 129 24.01 13.05 -0.10
C GLU A 129 25.29 12.71 0.66
N GLY A 130 26.41 12.69 -0.07
CA GLY A 130 27.74 12.52 0.53
C GLY A 130 28.15 13.73 1.37
N ARG A 131 29.14 13.54 2.25
CA ARG A 131 29.64 14.59 3.16
C ARG A 131 30.74 15.48 2.59
N GLU A 132 31.37 15.05 1.50
CA GLU A 132 32.42 15.83 0.84
C GLU A 132 31.78 16.95 -0.01
N GLU A 133 32.55 17.85 -0.62
CA GLU A 133 32.00 18.96 -1.41
C GLU A 133 32.63 18.99 -2.81
N PRO A 134 31.85 18.71 -3.88
CA PRO A 134 30.60 17.96 -3.91
C PRO A 134 30.83 16.53 -4.44
N PRO A 135 30.47 15.45 -3.71
CA PRO A 135 30.17 14.18 -4.33
C PRO A 135 28.82 14.35 -5.03
N ASP A 136 28.75 13.91 -6.28
CA ASP A 136 27.50 13.96 -7.04
C ASP A 136 26.40 13.17 -6.31
N PRO A 137 25.20 13.74 -6.12
CA PRO A 137 24.11 13.05 -5.45
C PRO A 137 23.71 11.82 -6.26
N GLN A 138 23.84 10.64 -5.65
CA GLN A 138 23.40 9.40 -6.29
C GLN A 138 21.91 9.19 -6.00
N SER A 139 21.14 8.80 -7.02
CA SER A 139 19.70 8.57 -6.86
C SER A 139 19.20 7.37 -7.66
N THR A 140 18.15 6.74 -7.15
CA THR A 140 17.36 5.74 -7.89
C THR A 140 15.90 5.89 -7.53
N TRP A 141 15.03 5.59 -8.50
CA TRP A 141 13.61 5.84 -8.36
C TRP A 141 12.76 4.80 -9.09
N CYS A 142 11.51 4.69 -8.67
CA CYS A 142 10.50 3.85 -9.33
C CYS A 142 9.21 4.63 -9.54
N GLU A 143 8.67 4.50 -10.74
CA GLU A 143 7.34 4.99 -11.12
C GLU A 143 6.29 3.95 -10.68
N MET A 144 5.30 4.43 -9.92
CA MET A 144 4.07 3.73 -9.60
C MET A 144 2.99 4.18 -10.58
N ILE A 145 2.48 3.28 -11.41
CA ILE A 145 1.35 3.56 -12.29
C ILE A 145 0.18 2.65 -11.90
N PHE A 146 -0.95 3.27 -11.55
CA PHE A 146 -2.18 2.58 -11.18
C PHE A 146 -3.21 2.68 -12.31
N ASN A 147 -3.40 1.61 -13.07
CA ASN A 147 -4.46 1.51 -14.08
C ASN A 147 -5.72 0.90 -13.45
N ALA A 148 -6.78 1.69 -13.27
CA ALA A 148 -8.10 1.14 -12.93
C ALA A 148 -8.83 0.74 -14.21
N ILE A 149 -9.38 -0.47 -14.21
CA ILE A 149 -10.30 -0.95 -15.23
C ILE A 149 -11.68 -0.32 -14.99
N ASP A 150 -12.38 -0.05 -16.09
CA ASP A 150 -13.59 0.78 -16.18
C ASP A 150 -14.76 0.31 -15.28
N PRO A 151 -15.26 1.16 -14.34
CA PRO A 151 -16.41 0.85 -13.51
C PRO A 151 -17.72 0.68 -14.28
N MET A 152 -17.82 1.10 -15.56
CA MET A 152 -19.01 0.93 -16.40
C MET A 152 -19.27 -0.53 -16.81
N THR A 153 -18.23 -1.38 -16.83
CA THR A 153 -18.37 -2.76 -17.31
C THR A 153 -18.80 -3.76 -16.24
N GLY A 154 -18.80 -3.35 -14.96
CA GLY A 154 -19.19 -4.22 -13.84
C GLY A 154 -18.29 -5.44 -13.63
N MET A 155 -17.16 -5.54 -14.33
CA MET A 155 -16.21 -6.63 -14.13
C MET A 155 -15.31 -6.35 -12.92
N PRO A 156 -15.19 -7.29 -11.96
CA PRO A 156 -14.28 -7.17 -10.83
C PRO A 156 -12.86 -7.54 -11.28
N GLU A 157 -12.29 -6.81 -12.23
CA GLU A 157 -10.92 -7.07 -12.63
C GLU A 157 -9.94 -6.30 -11.73
N PRO A 158 -8.84 -6.95 -11.31
CA PRO A 158 -7.87 -6.37 -10.38
C PRO A 158 -7.23 -5.13 -10.98
N VAL A 159 -6.94 -4.14 -10.13
CA VAL A 159 -6.14 -2.97 -10.52
C VAL A 159 -4.77 -3.47 -10.97
N THR A 160 -4.50 -3.40 -12.28
CA THR A 160 -3.16 -3.72 -12.80
C THR A 160 -2.23 -2.59 -12.38
N VAL A 161 -1.39 -2.86 -11.37
CA VAL A 161 -0.30 -1.96 -10.98
C VAL A 161 0.88 -2.25 -11.90
N MET A 162 1.26 -1.25 -12.69
CA MET A 162 2.48 -1.34 -13.49
C MET A 162 3.58 -0.56 -12.76
N THR A 163 4.62 -1.26 -12.35
CA THR A 163 5.78 -0.68 -11.66
C THR A 163 7.02 -0.79 -12.53
N GLY A 164 7.75 0.31 -12.67
CA GLY A 164 9.04 0.34 -13.36
C GLY A 164 10.06 1.12 -12.56
N CYS A 165 11.23 0.54 -12.32
CA CYS A 165 12.35 1.19 -11.66
C CYS A 165 13.36 1.65 -12.71
N LYS A 166 13.94 2.83 -12.50
CA LYS A 166 15.02 3.36 -13.30
C LYS A 166 16.08 3.95 -12.38
N THR A 167 17.34 3.70 -12.73
CA THR A 167 18.49 4.34 -12.11
C THR A 167 18.91 5.53 -12.94
N THR A 168 19.02 6.70 -12.32
CA THR A 168 19.80 7.80 -12.88
C THR A 168 21.16 7.77 -12.18
N ALA A 169 22.07 6.97 -12.71
CA ALA A 169 23.48 7.22 -12.46
C ALA A 169 23.85 8.38 -13.40
N GLU A 170 23.77 9.63 -12.93
CA GLU A 170 24.52 10.68 -13.63
C GLU A 170 26.00 10.35 -13.44
N GLN A 171 26.64 9.93 -14.54
CA GLN A 171 28.08 9.76 -14.69
C GLN A 171 28.74 11.08 -15.03
#